data_AF-A0A068U8Z5-F1
#
_entry.id   AF-A0A068U8Z5-F1
#
_cell.length_a   1.000
_cell.length_b   1.000
_cell.length_c   1.000
_cell.angle_alpha   90.00
_cell.angle_beta   90.00
_cell.angle_gamma   90.00
#
_symmetry.space_group_name_H-M   'P 1'
#
loop_
_entity.id
_entity.type
_entity.pdbx_description
1 polymer ?
#
loop_
_entity_poly.entity_id
_entity_poly.type
_entity_poly.pdbx_seq_one_letter_code
_entity_poly.pdbx_strand_id
1 'polypeptide(L)'
;MKKQGCEIQALGINYTITKPKVENPFKIFSREPKQRHQTAAEELDELPKVGNPPEVRHVLKDINCEAKPWEILAIVGPSGAGKSSLLEILAGKLTPQDASIFVNQKPFDKSRFKKISGYVTQKDTLFPLLTVQETLMFTAKLRLRLPEAELKSRVKSLMEELGLSHVADARVGDDRVRGISGGEKRRVSIGVEVIHDPSVLLLDEPTSGLDSTSALQIIDMLKKMAETRGRTIILSIHQPGFRIVKLFNSILLLANGTVLHHGTVDKLSLRLRVMGLELPLHVNVVEFAIDSIEVIQEHQALQQEMQSRSFPMSFLGADAPREDSKGFSFEDNSDNESCSSHYNKILDWTRPSNCFSNILLCSSAKGGLNPYLVVPRFPLVTATNIIQASETQPQMGDLGGEYCLLQGCQMDQIICNKQFDIFCK
;
A
#
# COMPACT_ATOMS: atom_id res chain seq x y z
N MET A 1 25.17 -4.13 -18.41
CA MET A 1 23.99 -4.90 -18.86
C MET A 1 22.74 -4.08 -18.58
N LYS A 2 21.87 -3.84 -19.57
CA LYS A 2 20.55 -3.23 -19.31
C LYS A 2 19.78 -4.20 -18.40
N LYS A 3 19.44 -3.78 -17.19
CA LYS A 3 18.67 -4.60 -16.24
C LYS A 3 17.33 -4.95 -16.88
N GLN A 4 17.17 -6.19 -17.35
CA GLN A 4 15.88 -6.72 -17.82
C GLN A 4 15.08 -7.09 -16.57
N GLY A 5 13.89 -6.51 -16.40
CA GLY A 5 12.96 -6.91 -15.36
C GLY A 5 11.53 -6.79 -15.86
N CYS A 6 10.58 -7.34 -15.10
CA CYS A 6 9.19 -7.41 -15.52
C CYS A 6 8.33 -6.35 -14.81
N GLU A 7 7.80 -5.37 -15.51
CA GLU A 7 6.85 -4.42 -14.97
C GLU A 7 5.41 -4.93 -15.16
N ILE A 8 4.57 -4.79 -14.13
CA ILE A 8 3.14 -5.09 -14.20
C ILE A 8 2.37 -3.84 -13.84
N GLN A 9 1.48 -3.43 -14.72
CA GLN A 9 0.55 -2.33 -14.49
C GLN A 9 -0.87 -2.87 -14.64
N ALA A 10 -1.73 -2.61 -13.67
CA ALA A 10 -3.13 -2.98 -13.73
C ALA A 10 -4.01 -1.77 -13.44
N LEU A 11 -4.98 -1.53 -14.31
CA LEU A 11 -5.86 -0.38 -14.27
C LEU A 11 -7.32 -0.82 -14.31
N GLY A 12 -8.14 -0.16 -13.50
CA GLY A 12 -9.59 -0.32 -13.47
C GLY A 12 -10.08 -1.74 -13.21
N ILE A 13 -9.41 -2.49 -12.32
CA ILE A 13 -9.87 -3.84 -11.99
C ILE A 13 -11.18 -3.76 -11.18
N ASN A 14 -12.25 -4.31 -11.75
CA ASN A 14 -13.51 -4.54 -11.08
C ASN A 14 -13.79 -6.05 -10.97
N TYR A 15 -14.10 -6.50 -9.76
CA TYR A 15 -14.41 -7.91 -9.52
C TYR A 15 -15.64 -8.08 -8.63
N THR A 16 -16.65 -8.78 -9.14
CA THR A 16 -17.86 -9.15 -8.39
C THR A 16 -18.02 -10.66 -8.30
N ILE A 17 -18.55 -11.11 -7.17
CA ILE A 17 -18.94 -12.50 -6.94
C ILE A 17 -20.45 -12.55 -6.73
N THR A 18 -21.11 -13.41 -7.48
CA THR A 18 -22.53 -13.72 -7.29
C THR A 18 -22.66 -14.86 -6.31
N LYS A 19 -23.29 -14.63 -5.15
CA LYS A 19 -23.59 -15.72 -4.22
C LYS A 19 -24.97 -16.30 -4.57
N PRO A 20 -25.09 -17.60 -4.88
CA PRO A 20 -26.40 -18.23 -4.87
C PRO A 20 -26.93 -18.18 -3.43
N LYS A 21 -28.12 -17.61 -3.23
CA LYS A 21 -28.74 -17.63 -1.91
C LYS A 21 -29.11 -19.08 -1.61
N VAL A 22 -28.46 -19.70 -0.63
CA VAL A 22 -28.84 -21.01 -0.13
C VAL A 22 -30.24 -20.86 0.44
N GLU A 23 -31.25 -21.43 -0.24
CA GLU A 23 -32.55 -21.63 0.40
C GLU A 23 -32.33 -22.50 1.64
N ASN A 24 -32.75 -22.02 2.80
CA ASN A 24 -32.59 -22.74 4.07
C ASN A 24 -33.05 -24.21 3.89
N PRO A 25 -32.16 -25.21 4.01
CA PRO A 25 -32.51 -26.61 3.79
C PRO A 25 -33.51 -27.15 4.84
N PHE A 26 -33.80 -26.38 5.89
CA PHE A 26 -34.66 -26.77 7.01
C PHE A 26 -36.13 -26.32 6.89
N LYS A 27 -36.56 -25.66 5.81
CA LYS A 27 -38.00 -25.33 5.62
C LYS A 27 -38.88 -26.52 5.22
N ILE A 28 -38.33 -27.72 5.10
CA ILE A 28 -39.07 -28.94 4.72
C ILE A 28 -39.86 -29.54 5.91
N PHE A 29 -39.51 -29.19 7.16
CA PHE A 29 -40.05 -29.86 8.36
C PHE A 29 -41.05 -29.06 9.20
N SER A 30 -41.67 -28.02 8.65
CA SER A 30 -42.79 -27.33 9.31
C SER A 30 -44.10 -27.59 8.56
N ARG A 31 -44.59 -28.84 8.62
CA ARG A 31 -46.01 -29.15 8.36
C ARG A 31 -46.75 -29.15 9.69
N GLU A 32 -47.42 -28.05 10.01
CA GLU A 32 -48.46 -28.05 11.04
C GLU A 32 -49.65 -28.91 10.56
N PRO A 33 -50.28 -29.71 11.43
CA PRO A 33 -51.43 -30.51 11.05
C PRO A 33 -52.68 -29.62 10.95
N LYS A 34 -53.08 -29.25 9.73
CA LYS A 34 -54.40 -28.66 9.50
C LYS A 34 -55.47 -29.76 9.50
N GLN A 35 -56.32 -29.71 10.51
CA GLN A 35 -57.55 -30.50 10.64
C GLN A 35 -58.45 -30.28 9.42
N ARG A 36 -59.06 -31.37 8.94
CA ARG A 36 -60.04 -31.40 7.85
C ARG A 36 -61.36 -30.80 8.33
N HIS A 37 -61.82 -29.72 7.70
CA HIS A 37 -63.24 -29.50 7.44
C HIS A 37 -63.44 -28.77 6.11
N GLN A 38 -64.53 -29.14 5.44
CA GLN A 38 -64.96 -28.81 4.08
C GLN A 38 -65.38 -27.34 3.94
N THR A 39 -65.12 -26.69 2.80
CA THR A 39 -66.13 -26.27 1.79
C THR A 39 -65.47 -25.42 0.69
N ALA A 40 -66.12 -25.40 -0.47
CA ALA A 40 -65.68 -24.82 -1.75
C ALA A 40 -65.62 -23.28 -1.80
N ALA A 41 -64.80 -22.81 -2.74
CA ALA A 41 -64.89 -21.57 -3.55
C ALA A 41 -63.58 -20.77 -3.57
N GLU A 42 -63.10 -20.53 -4.80
CA GLU A 42 -62.31 -19.39 -5.28
C GLU A 42 -61.03 -18.99 -4.54
N GLU A 43 -59.88 -19.16 -5.19
CA GLU A 43 -58.80 -18.17 -5.16
C GLU A 43 -57.77 -18.40 -6.29
N LEU A 44 -57.91 -17.53 -7.30
CA LEU A 44 -56.91 -16.87 -8.16
C LEU A 44 -55.51 -17.50 -8.35
N ASP A 45 -55.17 -17.63 -9.63
CA ASP A 45 -53.83 -17.81 -10.22
C ASP A 45 -52.72 -17.03 -9.47
N GLU A 46 -52.00 -17.70 -8.55
CA GLU A 46 -50.72 -17.19 -8.06
C GLU A 46 -49.66 -17.41 -9.15
N LEU A 47 -49.34 -16.34 -9.88
CA LEU A 47 -48.12 -16.24 -10.69
C LEU A 47 -46.90 -16.69 -9.87
N PRO A 48 -45.95 -17.44 -10.47
CA PRO A 48 -44.76 -17.89 -9.74
C PRO A 48 -43.99 -16.67 -9.24
N LYS A 49 -43.87 -16.57 -7.91
CA LYS A 49 -43.11 -15.52 -7.22
C LYS A 49 -41.69 -15.50 -7.79
N VAL A 50 -41.38 -14.43 -8.53
CA VAL A 50 -40.05 -14.14 -9.07
C VAL A 50 -39.06 -14.22 -7.90
N GLY A 51 -38.19 -15.24 -7.93
CA GLY A 51 -37.13 -15.37 -6.94
C GLY A 51 -36.31 -14.08 -6.93
N ASN A 52 -36.09 -13.52 -5.74
CA ASN A 52 -35.27 -12.31 -5.60
C ASN A 52 -33.93 -12.48 -6.33
N PRO A 53 -33.43 -11.45 -7.03
CA PRO A 53 -32.19 -11.55 -7.78
C PRO A 53 -31.02 -11.95 -6.87
N PRO A 54 -30.04 -12.70 -7.41
CA PRO A 54 -28.91 -13.18 -6.63
C PRO A 54 -28.09 -12.01 -6.09
N GLU A 55 -27.62 -12.12 -4.84
CA GLU A 55 -26.87 -11.06 -4.16
C GLU A 55 -25.47 -10.94 -4.80
N VAL A 56 -25.23 -9.83 -5.48
CA VAL A 56 -23.94 -9.50 -6.12
C VAL A 56 -23.08 -8.78 -5.10
N ARG A 57 -21.96 -9.39 -4.72
CA ARG A 57 -20.96 -8.76 -3.85
C ARG A 57 -19.81 -8.20 -4.69
N HIS A 58 -19.60 -6.89 -4.62
CA HIS A 58 -18.41 -6.24 -5.17
C HIS A 58 -17.21 -6.52 -4.26
N VAL A 59 -16.21 -7.23 -4.79
CA VAL A 59 -14.98 -7.59 -4.08
C VAL A 59 -13.87 -6.58 -4.36
N LEU A 60 -13.73 -6.15 -5.62
CA LEU A 60 -12.78 -5.12 -6.05
C LEU A 60 -13.53 -4.05 -6.85
N LYS A 61 -13.19 -2.79 -6.60
CA LYS A 61 -13.83 -1.60 -7.16
C LYS A 61 -12.73 -0.68 -7.69
N ASP A 62 -12.63 -0.58 -9.01
CA ASP A 62 -11.70 0.30 -9.73
C ASP A 62 -10.26 0.29 -9.18
N ILE A 63 -9.69 -0.91 -9.03
CA ILE A 63 -8.34 -1.05 -8.47
C ILE A 63 -7.29 -0.71 -9.53
N ASN A 64 -6.40 0.21 -9.17
CA ASN A 64 -5.22 0.58 -9.93
C ASN A 64 -3.96 0.20 -9.14
N CYS A 65 -3.01 -0.50 -9.76
CA CYS A 65 -1.73 -0.82 -9.13
C CYS A 65 -0.59 -0.99 -10.14
N GLU A 66 0.63 -0.76 -9.68
CA GLU A 66 1.87 -0.93 -10.44
C GLU A 66 2.89 -1.69 -9.59
N ALA A 67 3.48 -2.72 -10.18
CA ALA A 67 4.59 -3.47 -9.61
C ALA A 67 5.82 -3.29 -10.51
N LYS A 68 6.85 -2.68 -9.95
CA LYS A 68 8.07 -2.34 -10.66
C LYS A 68 9.05 -3.51 -10.71
N PRO A 69 9.91 -3.55 -11.73
CA PRO A 69 10.93 -4.58 -11.83
C PRO A 69 11.92 -4.50 -10.66
N TRP A 70 12.42 -5.65 -10.19
CA TRP A 70 13.41 -5.76 -9.09
C TRP A 70 12.88 -5.31 -7.72
N GLU A 71 11.57 -5.12 -7.58
CA GLU A 71 10.94 -4.64 -6.34
C GLU A 71 10.02 -5.70 -5.72
N ILE A 72 9.84 -5.58 -4.40
CA ILE A 72 8.76 -6.24 -3.68
C ILE A 72 7.61 -5.24 -3.50
N LEU A 73 6.46 -5.56 -4.08
CA LEU A 73 5.17 -4.92 -3.81
C LEU A 73 4.41 -5.74 -2.75
N ALA A 74 4.19 -5.15 -1.58
CA ALA A 74 3.40 -5.76 -0.52
C ALA A 74 1.95 -5.25 -0.56
N ILE A 75 1.00 -6.15 -0.80
CA ILE A 75 -0.43 -5.90 -0.71
C ILE A 75 -0.86 -6.14 0.74
N VAL A 76 -1.29 -5.07 1.42
CA VAL A 76 -1.62 -5.08 2.84
C VAL A 76 -3.05 -4.62 3.07
N GLY A 77 -3.64 -5.03 4.18
CA GLY A 77 -5.02 -4.68 4.52
C GLY A 77 -5.73 -5.75 5.33
N PRO A 78 -6.91 -5.44 5.89
CA PRO A 78 -7.64 -6.33 6.76
C PRO A 78 -8.14 -7.57 6.00
N SER A 79 -8.55 -8.56 6.76
CA SER A 79 -9.22 -9.75 6.24
C SER A 79 -10.45 -9.35 5.44
N GLY A 80 -10.64 -9.96 4.26
CA GLY A 80 -11.76 -9.64 3.38
C GLY A 80 -11.61 -8.38 2.52
N ALA A 81 -10.47 -7.68 2.56
CA ALA A 81 -10.22 -6.50 1.72
C ALA A 81 -10.08 -6.78 0.21
N GLY A 82 -9.97 -8.05 -0.20
CA GLY A 82 -9.80 -8.45 -1.60
C GLY A 82 -8.35 -8.75 -2.02
N LYS A 83 -7.40 -8.85 -1.07
CA LYS A 83 -5.98 -9.10 -1.34
C LYS A 83 -5.72 -10.35 -2.20
N SER A 84 -6.21 -11.52 -1.76
CA SER A 84 -6.04 -12.77 -2.49
C SER A 84 -6.74 -12.74 -3.84
N SER A 85 -7.95 -12.14 -3.93
CA SER A 85 -8.66 -11.99 -5.20
C SER A 85 -7.89 -11.11 -6.20
N LEU A 86 -7.30 -10.00 -5.75
CA LEU A 86 -6.43 -9.17 -6.59
C LEU A 86 -5.21 -9.96 -7.05
N LEU A 87 -4.56 -10.70 -6.14
CA LEU A 87 -3.38 -11.50 -6.48
C LEU A 87 -3.70 -12.60 -7.51
N GLU A 88 -4.84 -13.27 -7.38
CA GLU A 88 -5.30 -14.29 -8.34
C GLU A 88 -5.67 -13.71 -9.71
N ILE A 89 -6.21 -12.48 -9.76
CA ILE A 89 -6.45 -11.76 -11.01
C ILE A 89 -5.11 -11.43 -11.69
N LEU A 90 -4.15 -10.87 -10.94
CA LEU A 90 -2.80 -10.58 -11.45
C LEU A 90 -2.06 -11.85 -11.90
N ALA A 91 -2.33 -12.98 -11.27
CA ALA A 91 -1.80 -14.29 -11.67
C ALA A 91 -2.49 -14.90 -12.91
N GLY A 92 -3.57 -14.28 -13.41
CA GLY A 92 -4.40 -14.81 -14.49
C GLY A 92 -5.18 -16.08 -14.12
N LYS A 93 -5.40 -16.32 -12.83
CA LYS A 93 -6.22 -17.42 -12.30
C LYS A 93 -7.71 -17.05 -12.26
N LEU A 94 -8.00 -15.82 -11.87
CA LEU A 94 -9.35 -15.24 -11.93
C LEU A 94 -9.50 -14.33 -13.14
N THR A 95 -10.74 -14.19 -13.61
CA THR A 95 -11.09 -13.25 -14.70
C THR A 95 -12.00 -12.16 -14.12
N PRO A 96 -11.55 -10.90 -14.08
CA PRO A 96 -12.38 -9.78 -13.65
C PRO A 96 -13.44 -9.44 -14.71
N GLN A 97 -14.46 -8.67 -14.32
CA GLN A 97 -15.44 -8.13 -15.27
C GLN A 97 -14.80 -7.07 -16.15
N ASP A 98 -14.09 -6.12 -15.53
CA ASP A 98 -13.35 -5.06 -16.19
C ASP A 98 -11.92 -5.03 -15.64
N ALA A 99 -10.92 -4.99 -16.52
CA ALA A 99 -9.52 -4.74 -16.17
C ALA A 99 -8.69 -4.47 -17.42
N SER A 100 -7.76 -3.50 -17.31
CA SER A 100 -6.69 -3.29 -18.28
C SER A 100 -5.35 -3.62 -17.63
N ILE A 101 -4.82 -4.81 -17.91
CA ILE A 101 -3.55 -5.28 -17.35
C ILE A 101 -2.48 -5.27 -18.44
N PHE A 102 -1.32 -4.73 -18.12
CA PHE A 102 -0.15 -4.65 -18.98
C PHE A 102 1.06 -5.30 -18.30
N VAL A 103 1.84 -6.04 -19.08
CA VAL A 103 3.09 -6.66 -18.66
C VAL A 103 4.18 -6.16 -19.60
N ASN A 104 5.13 -5.39 -19.09
CA ASN A 104 6.13 -4.67 -19.90
C ASN A 104 5.48 -3.87 -21.05
N GLN A 105 4.45 -3.07 -20.72
CA GLN A 105 3.68 -2.24 -21.65
C GLN A 105 2.91 -3.01 -22.74
N LYS A 106 2.86 -4.35 -22.66
CA LYS A 106 2.08 -5.20 -23.59
C LYS A 106 0.80 -5.69 -22.91
N PRO A 107 -0.32 -5.82 -23.65
CA PRO A 107 -1.56 -6.35 -23.09
C PRO A 107 -1.34 -7.72 -22.43
N PHE A 108 -2.02 -7.93 -21.31
CA PHE A 108 -1.94 -9.16 -20.55
C PHE A 108 -2.47 -10.36 -21.34
N ASP A 109 -1.57 -11.29 -21.66
CA ASP A 109 -1.90 -12.59 -22.24
C ASP A 109 -1.71 -13.67 -21.18
N LYS A 110 -2.83 -14.26 -20.73
CA LYS A 110 -2.85 -15.34 -19.72
C LYS A 110 -1.92 -16.50 -20.06
N SER A 111 -1.82 -16.87 -21.34
CA SER A 111 -1.06 -18.04 -21.78
C SER A 111 0.45 -17.79 -21.70
N ARG A 112 0.88 -16.58 -22.07
CA ARG A 112 2.28 -16.14 -21.97
C ARG A 112 2.66 -15.87 -20.53
N PHE A 113 1.79 -15.19 -19.78
CA PHE A 113 2.06 -14.81 -18.41
C PHE A 113 2.32 -16.03 -17.51
N LYS A 114 1.50 -17.09 -17.63
CA LYS A 114 1.69 -18.34 -16.88
C LYS A 114 3.07 -18.99 -17.07
N LYS A 115 3.76 -18.73 -18.19
CA LYS A 115 5.11 -19.27 -18.45
C LYS A 115 6.20 -18.46 -17.74
N ILE A 116 5.96 -17.18 -17.51
CA ILE A 116 6.93 -16.23 -16.92
C ILE A 116 6.62 -15.89 -15.46
N SER A 117 5.49 -16.38 -14.93
CA SER A 117 5.07 -16.17 -13.54
C SER A 117 5.11 -17.46 -12.71
N GLY A 118 5.36 -17.35 -11.41
CA GLY A 118 5.08 -18.39 -10.41
C GLY A 118 4.01 -17.90 -9.42
N TYR A 119 3.16 -18.80 -8.92
CA TYR A 119 2.12 -18.44 -7.94
C TYR A 119 2.16 -19.39 -6.75
N VAL A 120 2.53 -18.87 -5.59
CA VAL A 120 2.56 -19.60 -4.32
C VAL A 120 1.24 -19.37 -3.58
N THR A 121 0.48 -20.43 -3.38
CA THR A 121 -0.79 -20.40 -2.62
C THR A 121 -0.56 -20.21 -1.13
N GLN A 122 -1.59 -19.82 -0.38
CA GLN A 122 -1.52 -19.71 1.09
C GLN A 122 -1.22 -21.07 1.75
N LYS A 123 -1.85 -22.16 1.26
CA LYS A 123 -1.61 -23.53 1.75
C LYS A 123 -0.53 -24.20 0.92
N ASP A 124 0.42 -24.85 1.59
CA ASP A 124 1.47 -25.65 0.96
C ASP A 124 0.93 -27.04 0.61
N THR A 125 0.84 -27.35 -0.68
CA THR A 125 0.41 -28.67 -1.18
C THR A 125 1.60 -29.45 -1.70
N LEU A 126 2.25 -30.21 -0.81
CA LEU A 126 3.44 -31.01 -1.10
C LEU A 126 3.19 -32.49 -0.79
N PHE A 127 3.95 -33.39 -1.42
CA PHE A 127 3.87 -34.82 -1.14
C PHE A 127 4.61 -35.17 0.17
N PRO A 128 3.91 -35.62 1.24
CA PRO A 128 4.53 -35.77 2.56
C PRO A 128 5.63 -36.84 2.63
N LEU A 129 5.55 -37.86 1.78
CA LEU A 129 6.44 -39.01 1.80
C LEU A 129 7.75 -38.81 1.01
N LEU A 130 7.80 -37.80 0.14
CA LEU A 130 8.99 -37.48 -0.64
C LEU A 130 9.99 -36.67 0.18
N THR A 131 11.27 -36.79 -0.16
CA THR A 131 12.30 -35.88 0.35
C THR A 131 12.22 -34.50 -0.30
N VAL A 132 12.86 -33.51 0.31
CA VAL A 132 12.96 -32.15 -0.27
C VAL A 132 13.61 -32.20 -1.66
N GLN A 133 14.72 -32.93 -1.78
CA GLN A 133 15.42 -33.07 -3.05
C GLN A 133 14.57 -33.79 -4.10
N GLU A 134 13.89 -34.87 -3.73
CA GLU A 134 12.98 -35.60 -4.62
C GLU A 134 11.83 -34.72 -5.11
N THR A 135 11.24 -33.93 -4.21
CA THR A 135 10.13 -33.02 -4.54
C THR A 135 10.54 -31.97 -5.57
N LEU A 136 11.69 -31.34 -5.37
CA LEU A 136 12.21 -30.34 -6.31
C LEU A 136 12.67 -30.97 -7.62
N MET A 137 13.30 -32.15 -7.58
CA MET A 137 13.72 -32.90 -8.76
C MET A 137 12.52 -33.35 -9.61
N PHE A 138 11.48 -33.86 -8.97
CA PHE A 138 10.23 -34.25 -9.62
C PHE A 138 9.61 -33.05 -10.34
N THR A 139 9.52 -31.90 -9.65
CA THR A 139 8.99 -30.67 -10.25
C THR A 139 9.87 -30.17 -11.40
N ALA A 140 11.19 -30.23 -11.26
CA ALA A 140 12.13 -29.83 -12.29
C ALA A 140 11.94 -30.68 -13.57
N LYS A 141 11.83 -32.01 -13.43
CA LYS A 141 11.57 -32.93 -14.56
C LYS A 141 10.26 -32.64 -15.30
N LEU A 142 9.24 -32.15 -14.60
CA LEU A 142 7.95 -31.81 -15.20
C LEU A 142 7.95 -30.44 -15.89
N ARG A 143 8.61 -29.44 -15.29
CA ARG A 143 8.58 -28.04 -15.77
C ARG A 143 9.68 -27.71 -16.77
N LEU A 144 10.81 -28.42 -16.71
CA LEU A 144 12.00 -28.14 -17.50
C LEU A 144 12.30 -29.27 -18.46
N ARG A 145 12.70 -28.91 -19.69
CA ARG A 145 13.20 -29.85 -20.71
C ARG A 145 14.71 -29.73 -20.80
N LEU A 146 15.41 -30.23 -19.79
CA LEU A 146 16.87 -30.17 -19.69
C LEU A 146 17.46 -31.58 -19.49
N PRO A 147 18.73 -31.82 -19.87
CA PRO A 147 19.45 -33.04 -19.53
C PRO A 147 19.51 -33.28 -18.02
N GLU A 148 19.61 -34.54 -17.59
CA GLU A 148 19.57 -34.90 -16.17
C GLU A 148 20.68 -34.23 -15.33
N ALA A 149 21.88 -34.07 -15.90
CA ALA A 149 22.99 -33.40 -15.24
C ALA A 149 22.67 -31.91 -14.95
N GLU A 150 22.06 -31.21 -15.92
CA GLU A 150 21.64 -29.82 -15.76
C GLU A 150 20.47 -29.69 -14.79
N LEU A 151 19.51 -30.62 -14.79
CA LEU A 151 18.42 -30.66 -13.81
C LEU A 151 18.97 -30.81 -12.38
N LYS A 152 19.91 -31.74 -12.16
CA LYS A 152 20.58 -31.92 -10.86
C LYS A 152 21.31 -30.66 -10.42
N SER A 153 22.05 -30.01 -11.33
CA SER A 153 22.73 -28.74 -11.06
C SER A 153 21.73 -27.64 -10.68
N ARG A 154 20.63 -27.50 -11.45
CA ARG A 154 19.59 -26.50 -11.22
C ARG A 154 18.89 -26.69 -9.87
N VAL A 155 18.55 -27.93 -9.51
CA VAL A 155 17.92 -28.27 -8.23
C VAL A 155 18.87 -28.01 -7.07
N LYS A 156 20.14 -28.40 -7.20
CA LYS A 156 21.17 -28.13 -6.17
C LYS A 156 21.35 -26.64 -5.92
N SER A 157 21.53 -25.85 -6.97
CA SER A 157 21.63 -24.38 -6.88
C SER A 157 20.38 -23.76 -6.26
N LEU A 158 19.18 -24.27 -6.60
CA LEU A 158 17.95 -23.77 -6.00
C LEU A 158 17.85 -24.10 -4.50
N MET A 159 18.24 -25.31 -4.09
CA MET A 159 18.25 -25.67 -2.66
C MET A 159 19.19 -24.79 -1.85
N GLU A 160 20.33 -24.41 -2.42
CA GLU A 160 21.27 -23.45 -1.81
C GLU A 160 20.64 -22.05 -1.71
N GLU A 161 19.99 -21.56 -2.77
CA GLU A 161 19.27 -20.26 -2.79
C GLU A 161 18.14 -20.20 -1.75
N LEU A 162 17.46 -21.33 -1.52
CA LEU A 162 16.38 -21.46 -0.54
C LEU A 162 16.88 -21.78 0.89
N GLY A 163 18.18 -22.00 1.09
CA GLY A 163 18.71 -22.44 2.40
C GLY A 163 18.12 -23.77 2.88
N LEU A 164 17.96 -24.73 1.96
CA LEU A 164 17.38 -26.06 2.21
C LEU A 164 18.40 -27.20 2.10
N SER A 165 19.67 -26.90 1.80
CA SER A 165 20.71 -27.92 1.57
C SER A 165 20.91 -28.86 2.77
N HIS A 166 20.71 -28.39 4.01
CA HIS A 166 20.85 -29.20 5.22
C HIS A 166 19.70 -30.20 5.43
N VAL A 167 18.56 -30.01 4.75
CA VAL A 167 17.37 -30.87 4.83
C VAL A 167 17.04 -31.56 3.50
N ALA A 168 18.00 -31.63 2.57
CA ALA A 168 17.78 -32.17 1.23
C ALA A 168 17.19 -33.60 1.23
N ASP A 169 17.72 -34.48 2.09
CA ASP A 169 17.32 -35.88 2.22
C ASP A 169 16.19 -36.09 3.24
N ALA A 170 15.76 -35.04 3.94
CA ALA A 170 14.67 -35.13 4.90
C ALA A 170 13.32 -35.19 4.18
N ARG A 171 12.38 -35.96 4.73
CA ARG A 171 11.00 -36.02 4.23
C ARG A 171 10.29 -34.71 4.49
N VAL A 172 9.46 -34.27 3.53
CA VAL A 172 8.65 -33.06 3.66
C VAL A 172 7.67 -33.18 4.84
N GLY A 173 7.01 -34.33 4.96
CA GLY A 173 6.05 -34.62 6.03
C GLY A 173 4.79 -33.75 6.04
N ASP A 174 3.88 -34.09 6.94
CA ASP A 174 2.59 -33.44 7.18
C ASP A 174 2.16 -33.65 8.64
N ASP A 175 0.89 -33.43 8.96
CA ASP A 175 0.37 -33.60 10.33
C ASP A 175 0.43 -35.06 10.82
N ARG A 176 0.57 -36.04 9.91
CA ARG A 176 0.60 -37.48 10.21
C ARG A 176 2.01 -38.05 10.14
N VAL A 177 2.85 -37.49 9.29
CA VAL A 177 4.21 -37.94 9.03
C VAL A 177 5.18 -36.85 9.44
N ARG A 178 6.03 -37.15 10.43
CA ARG A 178 7.11 -36.24 10.84
C ARG A 178 7.97 -35.87 9.63
N GLY A 179 8.22 -34.57 9.47
CA GLY A 179 9.07 -34.03 8.41
C GLY A 179 9.80 -32.76 8.84
N ILE A 180 10.07 -31.90 7.86
CA ILE A 180 10.74 -30.60 8.04
C ILE A 180 9.85 -29.58 8.79
N SER A 181 10.46 -28.49 9.24
CA SER A 181 9.74 -27.40 9.92
C SER A 181 8.76 -26.67 8.99
N GLY A 182 7.79 -25.94 9.56
CA GLY A 182 6.83 -25.15 8.77
C GLY A 182 7.49 -24.10 7.88
N GLY A 183 8.51 -23.41 8.38
CA GLY A 183 9.27 -22.44 7.59
C GLY A 183 10.05 -23.08 6.44
N GLU A 184 10.68 -24.24 6.67
CA GLU A 184 11.33 -25.02 5.60
C GLU A 184 10.32 -25.51 4.57
N LYS A 185 9.16 -26.01 5.01
CA LYS A 185 8.06 -26.44 4.13
C LYS A 185 7.60 -25.29 3.23
N ARG A 186 7.46 -24.09 3.79
CA ARG A 186 7.12 -22.89 3.03
C ARG A 186 8.19 -22.54 1.98
N ARG A 187 9.48 -22.68 2.32
CA ARG A 187 10.58 -22.49 1.35
C ARG A 187 10.57 -23.55 0.25
N VAL A 188 10.24 -24.82 0.55
CA VAL A 188 10.08 -25.87 -0.46
C VAL A 188 8.93 -25.52 -1.42
N SER A 189 7.80 -25.07 -0.89
CA SER A 189 6.64 -24.62 -1.67
C SER A 189 6.98 -23.49 -2.63
N ILE A 190 7.74 -22.48 -2.16
CA ILE A 190 8.30 -21.43 -3.01
C ILE A 190 9.21 -22.04 -4.08
N GLY A 191 10.09 -22.97 -3.69
CA GLY A 191 11.01 -23.68 -4.58
C GLY A 191 10.35 -24.38 -5.76
N VAL A 192 9.23 -25.06 -5.51
CA VAL A 192 8.41 -25.72 -6.55
C VAL A 192 7.94 -24.71 -7.61
N GLU A 193 7.56 -23.50 -7.19
CA GLU A 193 7.08 -22.45 -8.09
C GLU A 193 8.21 -21.67 -8.78
N VAL A 194 9.42 -21.61 -8.21
CA VAL A 194 10.55 -20.87 -8.81
C VAL A 194 11.53 -21.73 -9.61
N ILE A 195 11.33 -23.05 -9.69
CA ILE A 195 12.26 -23.97 -10.36
C ILE A 195 12.45 -23.63 -11.85
N HIS A 196 11.41 -23.15 -12.54
CA HIS A 196 11.48 -22.71 -13.94
C HIS A 196 11.97 -21.27 -14.14
N ASP A 197 12.48 -20.64 -13.07
CA ASP A 197 13.04 -19.29 -13.05
C ASP A 197 12.09 -18.20 -13.58
N PRO A 198 10.90 -18.03 -12.95
CA PRO A 198 9.94 -17.03 -13.37
C PRO A 198 10.47 -15.59 -13.16
N SER A 199 10.10 -14.69 -14.08
CA SER A 199 10.38 -13.25 -13.98
C SER A 199 9.46 -12.54 -12.97
N VAL A 200 8.28 -13.10 -12.72
CA VAL A 200 7.29 -12.57 -11.77
C VAL A 200 6.96 -13.66 -10.74
N LEU A 201 6.96 -13.32 -9.46
CA LEU A 201 6.56 -14.23 -8.40
C LEU A 201 5.42 -13.60 -7.58
N LEU A 202 4.30 -14.31 -7.51
CA LEU A 202 3.14 -13.91 -6.72
C LEU A 202 3.00 -14.84 -5.51
N LEU A 203 2.87 -14.30 -4.30
CA LEU A 203 2.74 -15.10 -3.08
C LEU A 203 1.55 -14.67 -2.24
N ASP A 204 0.64 -15.60 -1.96
CA ASP A 204 -0.49 -15.34 -1.07
C ASP A 204 -0.11 -15.69 0.38
N GLU A 205 -0.07 -14.68 1.24
CA GLU A 205 0.26 -14.77 2.67
C GLU A 205 1.47 -15.65 3.00
N PRO A 206 2.68 -15.35 2.48
CA PRO A 206 3.85 -16.19 2.67
C PRO A 206 4.36 -16.33 4.10
N THR A 207 3.91 -15.48 5.02
CA THR A 207 4.31 -15.46 6.42
C THR A 207 3.24 -16.02 7.37
N SER A 208 2.09 -16.47 6.85
CA SER A 208 0.99 -16.96 7.67
C SER A 208 1.35 -18.29 8.34
N GLY A 209 1.01 -18.41 9.63
CA GLY A 209 1.29 -19.63 10.42
C GLY A 209 2.77 -19.86 10.77
N LEU A 210 3.63 -18.86 10.57
CA LEU A 210 5.06 -18.93 10.89
C LEU A 210 5.42 -18.05 12.09
N ASP A 211 6.45 -18.45 12.82
CA ASP A 211 7.06 -17.61 13.84
C ASP A 211 7.76 -16.39 13.20
N SER A 212 8.02 -15.37 14.01
CA SER A 212 8.58 -14.10 13.56
C SER A 212 9.96 -14.23 12.91
N THR A 213 10.77 -15.23 13.29
CA THR A 213 12.10 -15.44 12.73
C THR A 213 11.99 -16.12 11.36
N SER A 214 11.21 -17.20 11.26
CA SER A 214 10.97 -17.89 9.99
C SER A 214 10.31 -16.97 8.96
N ALA A 215 9.32 -16.18 9.37
CA ALA A 215 8.66 -15.20 8.51
C ALA A 215 9.66 -14.19 7.93
N LEU A 216 10.55 -13.65 8.77
CA LEU A 216 11.58 -12.71 8.32
C LEU A 216 12.56 -13.37 7.35
N GLN A 217 13.02 -14.59 7.63
CA GLN A 217 13.92 -15.32 6.74
C GLN A 217 13.31 -15.52 5.34
N ILE A 218 12.01 -15.78 5.26
CA ILE A 218 11.31 -15.91 3.97
C ILE A 218 11.27 -14.59 3.23
N ILE A 219 10.92 -13.48 3.88
CA ILE A 219 10.88 -12.17 3.21
C ILE A 219 12.29 -11.73 2.80
N ASP A 220 13.31 -11.99 3.62
CA ASP A 220 14.72 -11.72 3.29
C ASP A 220 15.19 -12.54 2.08
N MET A 221 14.83 -13.82 2.03
CA MET A 221 15.08 -14.69 0.89
C MET A 221 14.40 -14.13 -0.38
N LEU A 222 13.14 -13.73 -0.30
CA LEU A 222 12.42 -13.13 -1.43
C LEU A 222 13.08 -11.81 -1.88
N LYS A 223 13.53 -10.98 -0.93
CA LYS A 223 14.24 -9.73 -1.23
C LYS A 223 15.53 -9.99 -2.00
N LYS A 224 16.32 -10.96 -1.56
CA LYS A 224 17.52 -11.42 -2.29
C LYS A 224 17.18 -11.93 -3.68
N MET A 225 16.09 -12.68 -3.84
CA MET A 225 15.63 -13.14 -5.16
C MET A 225 15.26 -11.99 -6.09
N ALA A 226 14.56 -10.97 -5.59
CA ALA A 226 14.21 -9.80 -6.38
C ALA A 226 15.47 -9.04 -6.87
N GLU A 227 16.45 -8.87 -5.98
CA GLU A 227 17.65 -8.06 -6.25
C GLU A 227 18.71 -8.79 -7.09
N THR A 228 18.92 -10.08 -6.87
CA THR A 228 19.96 -10.87 -7.55
C THR A 228 19.50 -11.38 -8.90
N ARG A 229 18.23 -11.81 -9.02
CA ARG A 229 17.67 -12.41 -10.25
C ARG A 229 16.81 -11.45 -11.06
N GLY A 230 16.48 -10.28 -10.52
CA GLY A 230 15.60 -9.33 -11.20
C GLY A 230 14.16 -9.75 -11.28
N ARG A 231 13.72 -10.53 -10.29
CA ARG A 231 12.32 -10.94 -10.17
C ARG A 231 11.49 -9.78 -9.65
N THR A 232 10.29 -9.64 -10.20
CA THR A 232 9.24 -8.78 -9.65
C THR A 232 8.39 -9.59 -8.70
N ILE A 233 8.31 -9.18 -7.45
CA ILE A 233 7.62 -9.95 -6.42
C ILE A 233 6.41 -9.19 -5.93
N ILE A 234 5.25 -9.83 -5.98
CA ILE A 234 4.00 -9.31 -5.43
C ILE A 234 3.54 -10.28 -4.36
N LEU A 235 3.33 -9.80 -3.14
CA LEU A 235 2.91 -10.65 -2.04
C LEU A 235 1.78 -10.01 -1.24
N SER A 236 0.88 -10.82 -0.69
CA SER A 236 -0.15 -10.36 0.24
C SER A 236 0.30 -10.62 1.68
N ILE A 237 0.14 -9.66 2.59
CA ILE A 237 0.36 -9.85 4.03
C ILE A 237 -0.74 -9.15 4.81
N HIS A 238 -1.32 -9.85 5.78
CA HIS A 238 -2.37 -9.30 6.64
C HIS A 238 -1.83 -8.29 7.67
N GLN A 239 -0.76 -8.62 8.40
CA GLN A 239 -0.13 -7.75 9.41
C GLN A 239 1.39 -7.98 9.46
N PRO A 240 2.20 -7.14 8.77
CA PRO A 240 3.65 -7.30 8.77
C PRO A 240 4.27 -6.71 10.04
N GLY A 241 5.23 -7.43 10.63
CA GLY A 241 6.02 -6.89 11.75
C GLY A 241 7.06 -5.84 11.31
N PHE A 242 7.56 -5.04 12.26
CA PHE A 242 8.52 -3.96 12.02
C PHE A 242 9.71 -4.31 11.11
N ARG A 243 10.33 -5.47 11.32
CA ARG A 243 11.51 -5.90 10.56
C ARG A 243 11.16 -6.23 9.10
N ILE A 244 9.96 -6.75 8.87
CA ILE A 244 9.47 -7.15 7.56
C ILE A 244 9.08 -5.93 6.73
N VAL A 245 8.44 -4.93 7.34
CA VAL A 245 8.02 -3.69 6.64
C VAL A 245 9.20 -2.99 5.96
N LYS A 246 10.37 -2.99 6.61
CA LYS A 246 11.61 -2.37 6.07
C LYS A 246 12.14 -3.05 4.81
N LEU A 247 11.70 -4.27 4.50
CA LEU A 247 12.16 -5.02 3.33
C LEU A 247 11.32 -4.74 2.07
N PHE A 248 10.16 -4.08 2.21
CA PHE A 248 9.29 -3.76 1.09
C PHE A 248 9.75 -2.49 0.37
N ASN A 249 9.71 -2.55 -0.96
CA ASN A 249 9.97 -1.38 -1.80
C ASN A 249 8.72 -0.50 -1.90
N SER A 250 7.56 -1.13 -2.09
CA SER A 250 6.28 -0.45 -2.25
C SER A 250 5.17 -1.23 -1.54
N ILE A 251 4.13 -0.51 -1.14
CA ILE A 251 2.97 -1.02 -0.43
C ILE A 251 1.71 -0.62 -1.17
N LEU A 252 0.78 -1.56 -1.29
CA LEU A 252 -0.59 -1.34 -1.75
C LEU A 252 -1.54 -1.62 -0.58
N LEU A 253 -2.06 -0.58 0.06
CA LEU A 253 -3.04 -0.68 1.14
C LEU A 253 -4.45 -0.81 0.55
N LEU A 254 -5.08 -1.96 0.77
CA LEU A 254 -6.43 -2.27 0.33
C LEU A 254 -7.41 -2.31 1.52
N ALA A 255 -8.59 -1.75 1.33
CA ALA A 255 -9.70 -1.88 2.27
C ALA A 255 -11.03 -1.87 1.53
N ASN A 256 -11.97 -2.74 1.90
CA ASN A 256 -13.33 -2.79 1.32
C ASN A 256 -13.36 -2.83 -0.22
N GLY A 257 -12.34 -3.41 -0.84
CA GLY A 257 -12.21 -3.52 -2.30
C GLY A 257 -11.73 -2.26 -3.00
N THR A 258 -11.22 -1.25 -2.30
CA THR A 258 -10.63 -0.02 -2.88
C THR A 258 -9.15 0.13 -2.48
N VAL A 259 -8.40 0.92 -3.26
CA VAL A 259 -7.01 1.28 -2.94
C VAL A 259 -6.99 2.53 -2.07
N LEU A 260 -6.48 2.40 -0.85
CA LEU A 260 -6.29 3.54 0.04
C LEU A 260 -4.94 4.22 -0.18
N HIS A 261 -3.90 3.43 -0.46
CA HIS A 261 -2.56 3.96 -0.71
C HIS A 261 -1.77 3.03 -1.63
N HIS A 262 -0.95 3.63 -2.49
CA HIS A 262 0.05 2.93 -3.29
C HIS A 262 1.35 3.72 -3.30
N GLY A 263 2.44 3.08 -2.89
CA GLY A 263 3.77 3.70 -2.86
C GLY A 263 4.61 3.25 -1.66
N THR A 264 5.68 3.99 -1.37
CA THR A 264 6.60 3.66 -0.26
C THR A 264 5.95 3.84 1.12
N VAL A 265 6.56 3.21 2.13
CA VAL A 265 6.19 3.39 3.54
C VAL A 265 6.29 4.86 3.96
N ASP A 266 7.30 5.59 3.46
CA ASP A 266 7.50 7.01 3.78
C ASP A 266 6.37 7.88 3.21
N LYS A 267 5.90 7.58 1.99
CA LYS A 267 4.74 8.28 1.43
C LYS A 267 3.48 8.00 2.23
N LEU A 268 3.31 6.77 2.73
CA LEU A 268 2.20 6.42 3.61
C LEU A 268 2.28 7.20 4.94
N SER A 269 3.46 7.25 5.56
CA SER A 269 3.66 7.94 6.84
C SER A 269 3.40 9.45 6.73
N LEU A 270 3.84 10.08 5.65
CA LEU A 270 3.55 11.49 5.36
C LEU A 270 2.04 11.72 5.16
N ARG A 271 1.38 10.84 4.41
CA ARG A 271 -0.07 10.94 4.17
C ARG A 271 -0.87 10.87 5.47
N LEU A 272 -0.52 9.97 6.37
CA LEU A 272 -1.17 9.83 7.68
C LEU A 272 -1.01 11.11 8.53
N ARG A 273 0.19 11.70 8.54
CA ARG A 273 0.45 12.96 9.27
C ARG A 273 -0.35 14.13 8.70
N VAL A 274 -0.50 14.21 7.38
CA VAL A 274 -1.32 15.26 6.72
C VAL A 274 -2.81 15.12 7.09
N MET A 275 -3.27 13.90 7.38
CA MET A 275 -4.63 13.64 7.89
C MET A 275 -4.80 13.96 9.39
N GLY A 276 -3.75 14.49 10.04
CA GLY A 276 -3.77 14.78 11.48
C GLY A 276 -3.57 13.56 12.37
N LEU A 277 -3.17 12.41 11.80
CA LEU A 277 -2.90 11.20 12.57
C LEU A 277 -1.45 11.18 13.09
N GLU A 278 -1.31 11.12 14.41
CA GLU A 278 -0.01 10.97 15.07
C GLU A 278 0.40 9.50 15.14
N LEU A 279 1.58 9.18 14.61
CA LEU A 279 2.12 7.83 14.60
C LEU A 279 2.67 7.44 15.97
N PRO A 280 2.14 6.41 16.66
CA PRO A 280 2.68 5.94 17.92
C PRO A 280 4.10 5.37 17.75
N LEU A 281 4.98 5.58 18.73
CA LEU A 281 6.38 5.13 18.66
C LEU A 281 6.55 3.61 18.60
N HIS A 282 5.61 2.86 19.17
CA HIS A 282 5.67 1.41 19.32
C HIS A 282 4.88 0.63 18.26
N VAL A 283 4.18 1.31 17.34
CA VAL A 283 3.39 0.66 16.29
C VAL A 283 3.99 1.02 14.94
N ASN A 284 4.07 0.04 14.03
CA ASN A 284 4.64 0.28 12.73
C ASN A 284 3.64 1.02 11.82
N VAL A 285 4.14 1.81 10.88
CA VAL A 285 3.31 2.68 10.01
C VAL A 285 2.20 1.91 9.28
N VAL A 286 2.50 0.68 8.84
CA VAL A 286 1.56 -0.14 8.06
C VAL A 286 0.44 -0.68 8.95
N GLU A 287 0.79 -1.17 10.13
CA GLU A 287 -0.16 -1.63 11.15
C GLU A 287 -1.07 -0.49 11.59
N PHE A 288 -0.50 0.68 11.92
CA PHE A 288 -1.29 1.86 12.26
C PHE A 288 -2.22 2.31 11.11
N ALA A 289 -1.77 2.20 9.85
CA ALA A 289 -2.60 2.51 8.69
C ALA A 289 -3.77 1.53 8.52
N ILE A 290 -3.56 0.25 8.87
CA ILE A 290 -4.62 -0.76 8.86
C ILE A 290 -5.65 -0.47 9.96
N ASP A 291 -5.19 -0.07 11.15
CA ASP A 291 -6.08 0.30 12.25
C ASP A 291 -6.84 1.61 11.98
N SER A 292 -6.28 2.50 11.15
CA SER A 292 -6.84 3.82 10.81
C SER A 292 -7.62 3.85 9.49
N ILE A 293 -8.05 2.68 8.97
CA ILE A 293 -8.70 2.57 7.65
C ILE A 293 -9.94 3.47 7.50
N GLU A 294 -10.78 3.54 8.54
CA GLU A 294 -12.01 4.32 8.52
C GLU A 294 -11.72 5.81 8.29
N VAL A 295 -10.75 6.36 9.05
CA VAL A 295 -10.33 7.76 8.92
C VAL A 295 -9.73 8.06 7.54
N ILE A 296 -8.94 7.13 7.01
CA ILE A 296 -8.32 7.28 5.68
C ILE A 296 -9.41 7.30 4.58
N GLN A 297 -10.44 6.45 4.71
CA GLN A 297 -11.56 6.38 3.77
C GLN A 297 -12.40 7.66 3.79
N GLU A 298 -12.73 8.17 4.98
CA GLU A 298 -13.48 9.43 5.13
C GLU A 298 -12.74 10.61 4.48
N HIS A 299 -11.43 10.74 4.73
CA HIS A 299 -10.62 11.78 4.11
C HIS A 299 -10.57 11.67 2.57
N GLN A 300 -10.51 10.44 2.03
CA GLN A 300 -10.55 10.24 0.58
C GLN A 300 -11.90 10.66 -0.02
N ALA A 301 -13.00 10.30 0.63
CA ALA A 301 -14.34 10.68 0.17
C ALA A 301 -14.50 12.21 0.15
N LEU A 302 -14.06 12.90 1.21
CA LEU A 302 -14.09 14.37 1.27
C LEU A 302 -13.24 15.01 0.17
N GLN A 303 -12.05 14.47 -0.11
CA GLN A 303 -11.20 14.99 -1.19
C GLN A 303 -11.84 14.81 -2.57
N GLN A 304 -12.49 13.68 -2.82
CA GLN A 304 -13.21 13.43 -4.08
C GLN A 304 -14.43 14.36 -4.24
N GLU A 305 -15.17 14.62 -3.17
CA GLU A 305 -16.27 15.60 -3.17
C GLU A 305 -15.78 17.04 -3.43
N MET A 306 -14.66 17.45 -2.83
CA MET A 306 -14.08 18.78 -3.10
C MET A 306 -13.57 18.90 -4.54
N GLN A 307 -12.99 17.84 -5.11
CA GLN A 307 -12.51 17.81 -6.50
C GLN A 307 -13.67 17.82 -7.51
N SER A 308 -14.75 17.10 -7.25
CA SER A 308 -15.93 17.08 -8.12
C SER A 308 -16.72 18.41 -8.10
N ARG A 309 -16.66 19.16 -6.99
CA ARG A 309 -17.28 20.50 -6.89
C ARG A 309 -16.46 21.63 -7.51
N SER A 310 -15.21 21.37 -7.93
CA SER A 310 -14.29 22.39 -8.43
C SER A 310 -14.09 22.36 -9.95
N PHE A 311 -15.15 22.40 -10.78
CA PHE A 311 -15.15 22.97 -12.16
C PHE A 311 -16.60 23.27 -12.61
N PRO A 312 -16.90 24.34 -13.40
CA PRO A 312 -16.08 24.89 -14.50
C PRO A 312 -15.72 26.39 -14.35
N MET A 313 -14.48 26.77 -14.72
CA MET A 313 -14.14 28.18 -15.04
C MET A 313 -13.97 28.31 -16.55
N SER A 314 -15.10 28.18 -17.26
CA SER A 314 -15.25 28.61 -18.64
C SER A 314 -16.68 29.11 -18.77
N PHE A 315 -16.85 30.32 -19.31
CA PHE A 315 -18.04 31.18 -19.30
C PHE A 315 -18.16 32.14 -18.12
N LEU A 316 -17.37 33.20 -18.15
CA LEU A 316 -17.82 34.58 -17.89
C LEU A 316 -16.82 35.50 -18.60
N GLY A 317 -17.06 35.72 -19.89
CA GLY A 317 -16.25 36.59 -20.74
C GLY A 317 -17.15 37.32 -21.72
N ALA A 318 -17.81 38.38 -21.24
CA ALA A 318 -18.11 39.61 -21.96
C ALA A 318 -18.91 40.52 -21.00
N ASP A 319 -18.72 41.83 -21.15
CA ASP A 319 -19.41 42.92 -20.46
C ASP A 319 -18.83 43.34 -19.09
N ALA A 320 -17.64 43.95 -19.15
CA ALA A 320 -17.24 44.98 -18.19
C ALA A 320 -17.65 46.36 -18.73
N PRO A 321 -18.45 47.18 -18.00
CA PRO A 321 -18.64 48.58 -18.35
C PRO A 321 -17.39 49.38 -17.99
N ARG A 322 -16.96 50.24 -18.92
CA ARG A 322 -15.99 51.31 -18.67
C ARG A 322 -16.66 52.37 -17.81
N GLU A 323 -16.06 52.71 -16.68
CA GLU A 323 -16.34 53.97 -15.99
C GLU A 323 -15.14 54.90 -16.05
N ASP A 324 -15.50 56.15 -16.35
CA ASP A 324 -14.65 57.23 -16.78
C ASP A 324 -13.82 57.85 -15.64
N SER A 325 -12.62 58.24 -16.03
CA SER A 325 -11.75 59.17 -15.32
C SER A 325 -12.43 60.53 -15.08
N LYS A 326 -12.59 60.93 -13.82
CA LYS A 326 -12.63 62.33 -13.40
C LYS A 326 -11.75 62.51 -12.17
N GLY A 327 -10.68 63.29 -12.32
CA GLY A 327 -9.79 63.66 -11.24
C GLY A 327 -10.40 64.72 -10.32
N PHE A 328 -9.92 64.75 -9.08
CA PHE A 328 -9.82 65.97 -8.29
C PHE A 328 -8.74 65.81 -7.22
N SER A 329 -7.81 66.74 -7.20
CA SER A 329 -6.69 66.94 -6.27
C SER A 329 -7.15 67.73 -5.03
N PHE A 330 -6.49 67.56 -3.88
CA PHE A 330 -6.13 68.58 -2.86
C PHE A 330 -5.43 67.84 -1.69
N GLU A 331 -4.10 67.93 -1.56
CA GLU A 331 -3.29 68.91 -0.80
C GLU A 331 -2.88 68.41 0.60
N ASP A 332 -1.57 68.52 0.83
CA ASP A 332 -0.84 68.22 2.06
C ASP A 332 -1.33 69.06 3.24
N ASN A 333 -1.24 68.51 4.45
CA ASN A 333 -0.66 69.25 5.58
C ASN A 333 -0.22 68.30 6.70
N SER A 334 1.06 68.42 7.02
CA SER A 334 1.66 68.10 8.30
C SER A 334 0.97 68.87 9.43
N ASP A 335 0.75 68.24 10.57
CA ASP A 335 1.14 68.79 11.87
C ASP A 335 1.12 67.73 12.97
N ASN A 336 2.22 67.71 13.72
CA ASN A 336 2.39 67.01 14.99
C ASN A 336 1.39 67.53 16.03
N GLU A 337 0.85 66.66 16.89
CA GLU A 337 1.21 66.63 18.32
C GLU A 337 0.37 65.63 19.13
N SER A 338 1.00 65.21 20.23
CA SER A 338 0.44 64.60 21.44
C SER A 338 0.45 63.08 21.59
N CYS A 339 1.62 62.61 22.06
CA CYS A 339 1.81 61.56 23.06
C CYS A 339 0.62 61.34 24.03
N SER A 340 0.19 60.09 24.21
CA SER A 340 0.66 59.21 25.30
C SER A 340 -0.33 58.08 25.59
N SER A 341 0.24 56.93 25.97
CA SER A 341 -0.40 55.75 26.60
C SER A 341 -1.15 54.82 25.61
N HIS A 342 -0.87 53.51 25.46
CA HIS A 342 -0.12 52.53 26.25
C HIS A 342 0.36 51.37 25.33
N TYR A 343 1.61 50.92 25.56
CA TYR A 343 2.21 49.59 25.33
C TYR A 343 2.21 48.90 23.95
N ASN A 344 3.41 48.74 23.37
CA ASN A 344 4.06 47.42 23.26
C ASN A 344 5.53 47.54 22.80
N LYS A 345 6.46 47.19 23.70
CA LYS A 345 7.82 46.74 23.40
C LYS A 345 7.84 45.21 23.60
N ILE A 346 8.18 44.51 22.53
CA ILE A 346 9.14 43.40 22.42
C ILE A 346 9.47 42.70 23.74
N LEU A 347 9.22 41.38 23.80
CA LEU A 347 10.24 40.35 24.05
C LEU A 347 9.64 38.93 23.99
N ASP A 348 10.41 38.05 23.32
CA ASP A 348 10.59 36.62 23.57
C ASP A 348 9.47 35.82 24.23
N TRP A 349 8.88 34.90 23.48
CA TRP A 349 8.25 33.71 24.05
C TRP A 349 8.81 32.44 23.40
N THR A 350 9.85 31.94 24.06
CA THR A 350 10.02 30.54 24.41
C THR A 350 8.69 29.84 24.68
N ARG A 351 8.61 28.54 24.32
CA ARG A 351 7.48 27.65 24.61
C ARG A 351 7.08 27.72 26.10
N PRO A 352 5.77 27.57 26.36
CA PRO A 352 5.40 26.56 27.34
C PRO A 352 4.39 25.54 26.78
N SER A 353 4.65 24.33 27.26
CA SER A 353 3.78 23.18 27.48
C SER A 353 2.30 23.48 27.75
N ASN A 354 1.47 22.56 27.25
CA ASN A 354 0.08 22.28 27.63
C ASN A 354 -0.90 23.44 27.46
N CYS A 355 -1.80 23.32 26.47
CA CYS A 355 -3.23 23.54 26.71
C CYS A 355 -4.05 23.02 25.53
N PHE A 356 -5.00 22.15 25.89
CA PHE A 356 -6.16 21.68 25.15
C PHE A 356 -6.70 22.68 24.11
N SER A 357 -6.92 22.23 22.89
CA SER A 357 -7.87 22.87 21.98
C SER A 357 -9.11 21.99 21.84
N ASN A 358 -10.02 22.11 22.81
CA ASN A 358 -11.44 21.90 22.55
C ASN A 358 -11.89 23.01 21.59
N ILE A 359 -12.35 22.64 20.40
CA ILE A 359 -13.07 23.56 19.53
C ILE A 359 -14.44 23.79 20.17
N LEU A 360 -14.58 24.95 20.82
CA LEU A 360 -15.86 25.47 21.30
C LEU A 360 -16.63 25.99 20.08
N LEU A 361 -17.66 25.26 19.65
CA LEU A 361 -18.70 25.78 18.76
C LEU A 361 -19.55 26.78 19.54
N CYS A 362 -19.29 28.08 19.36
CA CYS A 362 -20.22 29.13 19.76
C CYS A 362 -21.27 29.31 18.66
N SER A 363 -22.46 28.74 18.86
CA SER A 363 -23.67 29.19 18.18
C SER A 363 -24.20 30.42 18.92
N SER A 364 -24.31 31.56 18.24
CA SER A 364 -25.20 32.63 18.67
C SER A 364 -25.89 33.24 17.47
N ALA A 365 -27.20 33.13 17.49
CA ALA A 365 -28.13 33.74 16.58
C ALA A 365 -28.27 35.23 16.86
N LYS A 366 -28.14 36.05 15.79
CA LYS A 366 -29.01 37.18 15.41
C LYS A 366 -28.21 38.24 14.65
N GLY A 367 -28.76 38.67 13.52
CA GLY A 367 -28.37 39.89 12.82
C GLY A 367 -27.50 39.63 11.59
N GLY A 368 -28.07 39.84 10.42
CA GLY A 368 -27.42 39.57 9.14
C GLY A 368 -26.21 40.46 8.87
N LEU A 369 -25.18 39.84 8.31
CA LEU A 369 -24.23 40.33 7.29
C LEU A 369 -23.32 39.15 6.93
N ASN A 370 -23.04 38.96 5.64
CA ASN A 370 -22.31 37.81 5.07
C ASN A 370 -20.95 37.55 5.77
N PRO A 371 -20.60 36.29 6.11
CA PRO A 371 -19.24 35.98 6.55
C PRO A 371 -18.30 35.90 5.33
N TYR A 372 -17.31 36.79 5.27
CA TYR A 372 -16.16 36.64 4.39
C TYR A 372 -15.23 35.56 4.96
N LEU A 373 -15.00 34.49 4.18
CA LEU A 373 -14.01 33.46 4.49
C LEU A 373 -12.63 33.99 4.07
N VAL A 374 -11.79 34.36 5.05
CA VAL A 374 -10.38 34.67 4.80
C VAL A 374 -9.61 33.35 4.79
N VAL A 375 -9.28 32.86 3.60
CA VAL A 375 -8.38 31.71 3.42
C VAL A 375 -6.95 32.24 3.30
N PRO A 376 -5.99 31.84 4.17
CA PRO A 376 -4.60 32.21 3.97
C PRO A 376 -4.06 31.49 2.73
N ARG A 377 -3.70 32.26 1.70
CA ARG A 377 -2.90 31.78 0.57
C ARG A 377 -1.46 31.56 1.04
N PHE A 378 -1.07 30.30 1.21
CA PHE A 378 0.35 29.92 1.21
C PHE A 378 0.85 29.86 -0.24
N PRO A 379 2.00 30.47 -0.58
CA PRO A 379 2.58 30.33 -1.91
C PRO A 379 3.14 28.91 -2.09
N LEU A 380 2.55 28.18 -3.06
CA LEU A 380 3.14 27.01 -3.68
C LEU A 380 4.40 27.43 -4.44
N VAL A 381 5.58 27.13 -3.92
CA VAL A 381 6.82 27.21 -4.70
C VAL A 381 6.99 25.89 -5.44
N THR A 382 6.61 25.88 -6.72
CA THR A 382 6.99 24.85 -7.68
C THR A 382 8.42 25.11 -8.16
N ALA A 383 9.36 24.29 -7.71
CA ALA A 383 10.73 24.32 -8.22
C ALA A 383 10.90 23.30 -9.36
N THR A 384 10.64 23.74 -10.58
CA THR A 384 11.32 23.23 -11.78
C THR A 384 11.95 24.43 -12.47
N ASN A 385 13.28 24.54 -12.42
CA ASN A 385 14.07 25.03 -13.54
C ASN A 385 15.55 24.68 -13.37
N ILE A 386 16.05 24.00 -14.40
CA ILE A 386 17.45 23.79 -14.74
C ILE A 386 18.00 25.13 -15.22
N ILE A 387 19.07 25.63 -14.61
CA ILE A 387 19.91 26.68 -15.18
C ILE A 387 21.37 26.25 -15.03
N GLN A 388 22.03 26.11 -16.18
CA GLN A 388 23.46 25.93 -16.35
C GLN A 388 24.20 27.14 -15.77
N ALA A 389 25.22 26.90 -14.95
CA ALA A 389 26.22 27.92 -14.59
C ALA A 389 27.55 27.54 -15.24
N SER A 390 28.01 28.39 -16.15
CA SER A 390 29.34 28.42 -16.73
C SER A 390 30.32 29.00 -15.71
N GLU A 391 31.37 28.26 -15.35
CA GLU A 391 32.47 28.75 -14.52
C GLU A 391 33.48 29.54 -15.37
N THR A 392 33.60 30.83 -15.07
CA THR A 392 34.74 31.68 -15.45
C THR A 392 35.66 31.83 -14.23
N GLN A 393 36.92 31.43 -14.40
CA GLN A 393 38.01 31.59 -13.42
C GLN A 393 38.30 33.07 -13.09
N PRO A 394 38.85 33.31 -11.88
CA PRO A 394 40.02 34.18 -11.81
C PRO A 394 41.19 33.57 -11.01
N GLN A 395 42.38 33.94 -11.45
CA GLN A 395 43.70 33.63 -10.88
C GLN A 395 44.06 34.57 -9.72
N MET A 396 44.86 34.04 -8.78
CA MET A 396 45.86 34.64 -7.86
C MET A 396 45.77 33.87 -6.54
N GLY A 397 46.82 33.43 -5.86
CA GLY A 397 48.26 33.60 -5.97
C GLY A 397 48.86 32.96 -4.71
N ASP A 398 50.07 32.43 -4.82
CA ASP A 398 50.81 31.71 -3.78
C ASP A 398 50.88 32.43 -2.42
N LEU A 399 50.86 31.65 -1.33
CA LEU A 399 51.91 31.61 -0.29
C LEU A 399 51.51 30.72 0.91
N GLY A 400 52.43 29.84 1.31
CA GLY A 400 52.65 29.42 2.71
C GLY A 400 51.83 28.25 3.23
N GLY A 401 52.46 27.09 3.38
CA GLY A 401 51.86 25.88 3.95
C GLY A 401 52.03 25.75 5.47
N GLU A 402 51.36 24.75 6.04
CA GLU A 402 51.90 23.77 6.98
C GLU A 402 50.89 22.63 7.16
N TYR A 403 51.40 21.41 7.28
CA TYR A 403 50.67 20.14 7.29
C TYR A 403 50.03 19.86 8.64
N CYS A 404 48.87 19.19 8.64
CA CYS A 404 48.55 18.22 9.71
C CYS A 404 47.67 17.10 9.15
N LEU A 405 48.29 15.92 9.01
CA LEU A 405 47.63 14.63 8.79
C LEU A 405 46.97 14.18 10.10
N LEU A 406 45.74 13.66 10.04
CA LEU A 406 45.29 12.56 10.91
C LEU A 406 44.06 11.87 10.33
N GLN A 407 44.20 10.54 10.19
CA GLN A 407 43.18 9.58 9.80
C GLN A 407 42.08 9.43 10.85
N GLY A 408 40.85 9.21 10.37
CA GLY A 408 39.90 8.17 10.81
C GLY A 408 39.37 8.17 12.25
N CYS A 409 38.06 8.38 12.42
CA CYS A 409 37.19 7.41 13.10
C CYS A 409 35.68 7.71 12.96
N GLN A 410 34.95 6.63 12.71
CA GLN A 410 33.53 6.30 12.91
C GLN A 410 32.54 7.37 13.44
N MET A 411 31.47 7.56 12.68
CA MET A 411 30.21 8.16 13.14
C MET A 411 29.26 7.04 13.61
N ASP A 412 29.00 6.99 14.92
CA ASP A 412 27.82 6.36 15.48
C ASP A 412 27.41 7.10 16.78
N GLN A 413 26.10 7.30 16.92
CA GLN A 413 25.34 7.70 18.11
C GLN A 413 25.47 9.16 18.63
N ILE A 414 24.40 9.93 18.46
CA ILE A 414 24.06 11.04 19.38
C ILE A 414 22.74 10.71 20.07
N ILE A 415 22.87 10.18 21.28
CA ILE A 415 21.88 10.24 22.36
C ILE A 415 22.05 11.62 23.00
N CYS A 416 20.99 12.43 23.08
CA CYS A 416 21.03 13.67 23.84
C CYS A 416 20.01 13.58 24.98
N ASN A 417 20.52 13.25 26.16
CA ASN A 417 19.87 13.37 27.45
C ASN A 417 20.74 14.35 28.26
N LYS A 418 20.20 15.51 28.65
CA LYS A 418 20.83 16.39 29.65
C LYS A 418 19.77 17.05 30.53
N GLN A 419 19.67 16.52 31.74
CA GLN A 419 19.31 17.25 32.97
C GLN A 419 20.38 18.31 33.26
N PHE A 420 19.95 19.48 33.72
CA PHE A 420 20.71 20.29 34.69
C PHE A 420 19.74 21.10 35.55
N ASP A 421 19.94 20.97 36.87
CA ASP A 421 19.21 21.61 37.96
C ASP A 421 19.38 23.14 37.98
N ILE A 422 18.35 23.86 38.45
CA ILE A 422 18.49 25.22 38.99
C ILE A 422 17.81 25.28 40.36
N PHE A 423 18.66 25.43 41.38
CA PHE A 423 18.35 25.93 42.72
C PHE A 423 17.92 27.40 42.64
N CYS A 424 16.87 27.79 43.36
CA CYS A 424 16.64 29.16 43.76
C CYS A 424 16.05 29.18 45.18
N LYS A 425 16.84 29.75 46.10
CA LYS A 425 16.59 30.27 47.47
C LYS A 425 15.47 29.68 48.33
#